data_AF-A0A170WSR9-F1
#
_entry.id   AF-A0A170WSR9-F1
#
_cell.length_a   1.000
_cell.length_b   1.000
_cell.length_c   1.000
_cell.angle_alpha   90.00
_cell.angle_beta   90.00
_cell.angle_gamma   90.00
#
_symmetry.space_group_name_H-M   'P 1'
#
loop_
_entity.id
_entity.type
_entity.pdbx_description
1 polymer ?
#
loop_
_entity_poly.entity_id
_entity_poly.type
_entity_poly.pdbx_seq_one_letter_code
_entity_poly.pdbx_strand_id
1 'polypeptide(L)' 'MRWQRSSHSTGANNCVETARPAAGPWAGLIAVRDSKAPDGPALLFSPGSWAAFTAAAHGL' A
#
# COMPACT_ATOMS: atom_id res chain seq x y z
N MET A 1 1.92 -13.69 -1.84
CA MET A 1 2.13 -12.34 -1.28
C MET A 1 1.41 -12.23 0.05
N ARG A 2 1.85 -11.36 0.97
CA ARG A 2 1.17 -11.10 2.25
C ARG A 2 0.87 -9.61 2.37
N TRP A 3 -0.39 -9.27 2.63
CA TRP A 3 -0.84 -7.91 2.90
C TRP A 3 -0.59 -7.55 4.36
N GLN A 4 -0.03 -6.37 4.59
CA GLN A 4 0.21 -5.79 5.91
C GLN A 4 -0.74 -4.62 6.10
N ARG A 5 -1.62 -4.74 7.09
CA ARG A 5 -2.54 -3.69 7.48
C ARG A 5 -1.81 -2.62 8.29
N SER A 6 -2.12 -1.35 8.02
CA SER A 6 -1.58 -0.24 8.81
C SER A 6 -2.06 -0.31 10.27
N SER A 7 -1.18 -0.03 11.22
CA SER A 7 -1.50 0.08 12.65
C SER A 7 -2.46 1.23 12.97
N HIS A 8 -2.63 2.20 12.05
CA HIS A 8 -3.56 3.31 12.17
C HIS A 8 -4.98 2.96 11.70
N SER A 9 -5.23 1.71 11.33
CA SER A 9 -6.54 1.19 10.89
C SER A 9 -7.48 0.92 12.08
N THR A 10 -7.65 1.90 12.97
CA THR A 10 -8.50 1.79 14.17
C THR A 10 -9.84 2.49 13.96
N GLY A 11 -10.89 1.73 13.65
CA GLY A 11 -12.30 2.13 13.77
C GLY A 11 -12.84 3.27 12.89
N ALA A 12 -11.99 4.15 12.35
CA ALA A 12 -12.40 5.33 11.58
C ALA A 12 -11.76 5.37 10.20
N ASN A 13 -12.47 4.76 9.26
CA ASN A 13 -12.58 5.08 7.83
C ASN A 13 -11.38 5.12 6.87
N ASN A 14 -10.12 5.06 7.30
CA ASN A 14 -8.95 5.19 6.40
C ASN A 14 -8.00 3.97 6.42
N CYS A 15 -8.56 2.76 6.39
CA CYS A 15 -7.78 1.52 6.54
C CYS A 15 -7.11 1.13 5.20
N VAL A 16 -5.78 1.23 5.12
CA VAL A 16 -5.00 0.76 3.97
C VAL A 16 -4.16 -0.47 4.30
N GLU A 17 -4.01 -1.33 3.31
CA GLU A 17 -3.13 -2.51 3.34
C GLU A 17 -2.05 -2.36 2.28
N THR A 18 -0.82 -2.77 2.61
CA THR A 18 0.32 -2.75 1.69
C THR A 18 0.90 -4.15 1.47
N ALA A 19 1.45 -4.42 0.30
CA ALA A 19 2.16 -5.66 0.02
C ALA A 19 3.34 -5.42 -0.93
N ARG A 20 4.33 -6.31 -0.87
CA ARG A 20 5.42 -6.37 -1.85
C ARG A 20 5.30 -7.67 -2.65
N PRO A 21 4.85 -7.62 -3.91
CA PRO A 21 4.84 -8.80 -4.78
C PRO A 21 6.27 -9.29 -5.00
N ALA A 22 6.50 -10.58 -4.75
CA ALA A 22 7.83 -11.20 -4.88
C ALA A 22 8.08 -11.83 -6.26
N ALA A 23 7.03 -12.02 -7.07
CA ALA A 23 7.09 -12.68 -8.37
C ALA A 23 6.00 -12.14 -9.31
N GLY A 24 6.16 -12.41 -10.61
CA GLY A 24 5.25 -11.96 -11.67
C GLY A 24 5.55 -10.54 -12.17
N PRO A 25 4.69 -9.99 -13.05
CA PRO A 25 4.93 -8.71 -13.73
C PRO A 25 5.01 -7.50 -12.79
N TRP A 26 4.58 -7.66 -11.54
CA TRP A 26 4.56 -6.59 -10.52
C TRP A 26 5.63 -6.79 -9.44
N ALA A 27 6.56 -7.73 -9.65
CA ALA A 27 7.64 -7.99 -8.71
C ALA A 27 8.49 -6.73 -8.50
N GLY A 28 8.84 -6.45 -7.25
CA GLY A 28 9.64 -5.27 -6.88
C GLY A 28 8.83 -3.97 -6.72
N LEU A 29 7.52 -3.99 -6.98
CA LEU A 29 6.63 -2.87 -6.71
C LEU A 29 6.06 -2.94 -5.28
N ILE A 30 5.40 -1.85 -4.89
CA ILE A 30 4.67 -1.72 -3.63
C ILE A 30 3.20 -1.58 -3.99
N ALA A 31 2.41 -2.57 -3.60
CA ALA A 31 0.97 -2.58 -3.82
C ALA A 31 0.27 -1.96 -2.60
N VAL A 32 -0.71 -1.09 -2.84
CA VAL A 32 -1.54 -0.45 -1.82
C VAL A 32 -3.00 -0.64 -2.20
N ARG A 33 -3.82 -1.08 -1.25
CA ARG A 33 -5.26 -1.24 -1.46
C ARG A 33 -6.06 -0.74 -0.27
N ASP A 34 -7.35 -0.49 -0.52
CA ASP A 34 -8.33 -0.27 0.53
C ASP A 34 -8.62 -1.60 1.26
N SER A 35 -8.43 -1.61 2.58
CA SER A 35 -8.73 -2.79 3.41
C SER A 35 -10.21 -3.16 3.39
N LYS A 36 -11.10 -2.21 3.09
CA LYS A 36 -12.56 -2.41 3.02
C LYS A 36 -13.01 -3.03 1.71
N ALA A 37 -12.18 -2.95 0.67
CA ALA A 37 -12.44 -3.50 -0.65
C ALA A 37 -11.27 -4.39 -1.10
N PRO A 38 -11.02 -5.53 -0.43
CA PRO A 38 -9.84 -6.37 -0.67
C PRO A 38 -9.80 -6.99 -2.08
N ASP A 39 -10.97 -7.18 -2.70
CA ASP A 39 -11.11 -7.68 -4.08
C ASP A 39 -11.08 -6.56 -5.13
N GLY A 40 -11.01 -5.30 -4.69
CA GLY A 40 -10.85 -4.14 -5.54
C GLY A 40 -9.42 -3.99 -6.10
N PRO A 41 -9.21 -3.02 -7.01
CA PRO A 41 -7.90 -2.78 -7.60
C PRO A 41 -6.89 -2.29 -6.56
N ALA A 42 -5.63 -2.70 -6.72
CA ALA A 42 -4.50 -2.17 -5.96
C ALA A 42 -3.73 -1.14 -6.79
N LEU A 43 -3.32 -0.05 -6.15
CA LEU A 43 -2.36 0.89 -6.71
C LEU A 43 -0.95 0.30 -6.59
N LEU A 44 -0.15 0.45 -7.65
CA LEU A 44 1.23 -0.04 -7.69
C LEU A 44 2.20 1.13 -7.75
N PHE A 45 3.14 1.16 -6.81
CA PHE A 45 4.18 2.16 -6.71
C PHE A 45 5.55 1.53 -6.98
N SER A 46 6.41 2.25 -7.69
CA SER A 46 7.84 1.99 -7.64
C SER A 46 8.38 2.35 -6.24
N PRO A 47 9.49 1.74 -5.77
CA PRO A 47 10.07 2.08 -4.47
C PRO A 47 10.36 3.57 -4.28
N GLY A 48 10.84 4.24 -5.34
CA GLY A 48 11.11 5.69 -5.30
C GLY A 48 9.83 6.52 -5.19
N SER A 49 8.80 6.20 -5.97
CA SER A 49 7.50 6.91 -5.89
C SER A 49 6.81 6.72 -4.54
N TRP A 50 6.93 5.52 -3.95
CA TRP A 50 6.41 5.25 -2.62
C TRP A 50 7.13 6.08 -1.55
N ALA A 51 8.46 6.14 -1.59
CA ALA A 51 9.23 6.96 -0.66
C ALA A 51 8.83 8.44 -0.75
N ALA A 52 8.75 8.99 -1.96
CA ALA A 52 8.32 10.37 -2.18
C ALA A 52 6.88 10.63 -1.70
N PHE A 53 5.94 9.72 -1.99
CA PHE A 53 4.56 9.81 -1.53
C PHE A 53 4.48 9.84 0.00
N THR A 54 5.15 8.90 0.68
CA THR A 54 5.14 8.85 2.15
C THR A 54 5.81 10.06 2.78
N ALA A 55 6.90 10.57 2.19
CA ALA A 55 7.55 11.79 2.65
C ALA A 55 6.58 12.98 2.64
N ALA A 56 5.90 13.21 1.52
CA ALA A 56 4.90 14.27 1.40
C ALA A 56 3.71 14.08 2.35
N ALA A 57 3.24 12.83 2.53
CA ALA A 57 2.16 12.53 3.46
C ALA A 57 2.54 12.75 4.94
N HIS A 58 3.83 12.61 5.27
CA HIS A 58 4.37 12.85 6.61
C HIS A 58 4.70 14.33 6.90
N GLY A 59 4.45 15.24 5.96
CA GLY A 59 4.66 16.68 6.15
C GLY A 59 6.09 17.17 5.89
N LEU A 60 6.82 16.49 4.99
CA LEU A 60 7.93 17.11 4.25
C LEU A 60 7.39 17.97 3.10
#